data_AF-A0A4T0FU91-F1
#
_entry.id   AF-A0A4T0FU91-F1
#
_cell.length_a   1.000
_cell.length_b   1.000
_cell.length_c   1.000
_cell.angle_alpha   90.00
_cell.angle_beta   90.00
_cell.angle_gamma   90.00
#
_symmetry.space_group_name_H-M   'P 1'
#
loop_
_entity.id
_entity.type
_entity.pdbx_description
1 polymer ?
#
loop_
_entity_poly.entity_id
_entity_poly.type
_entity_poly.pdbx_seq_one_letter_code
_entity_poly.pdbx_strand_id
1 'polypeptide(L)'
;MAQSSSQSSGSSKSAEEMTDRELKEGISMMEAELGGSEEAERVRKEYISKLEEYNYFKDIGQMLIGRIADKTGKSMKEVYKELDIEDD
;
A
#
# COMPACT_ATOMS: atom_id res chain seq x y z
N MET A 1 -19.45 -57.53 -3.59
CA MET A 1 -19.29 -56.60 -4.72
C MET A 1 -19.18 -55.21 -4.13
N ALA A 2 -17.95 -54.73 -3.93
CA ALA A 2 -17.66 -53.45 -3.28
C ALA A 2 -17.46 -52.35 -4.33
N GLN A 3 -17.74 -51.13 -3.89
CA GLN A 3 -18.07 -49.95 -4.67
C GLN A 3 -16.90 -49.30 -5.42
N SER A 4 -17.32 -48.57 -6.46
CA SER A 4 -16.67 -47.47 -7.14
C SER A 4 -15.93 -46.49 -6.20
N SER A 5 -14.73 -46.09 -6.59
CA SER A 5 -14.33 -44.67 -6.61
C SER A 5 -12.94 -44.55 -7.22
N SER A 6 -12.97 -44.31 -8.52
CA SER A 6 -11.86 -43.88 -9.35
C SER A 6 -11.23 -42.60 -8.80
N GLN A 7 -9.89 -42.64 -8.77
CA GLN A 7 -8.92 -41.55 -8.71
C GLN A 7 -9.45 -40.11 -8.76
N SER A 8 -9.06 -39.33 -7.75
CA SER A 8 -8.75 -37.91 -7.91
C SER A 8 -7.45 -37.62 -7.17
N SER A 9 -6.33 -38.17 -7.65
CA SER A 9 -5.03 -37.61 -7.33
C SER A 9 -4.81 -36.44 -8.28
N GLY A 10 -5.05 -35.23 -7.80
CA GLY A 10 -4.59 -34.02 -8.48
C GLY A 10 -3.06 -34.03 -8.52
N SER A 11 -2.50 -34.57 -9.60
CA SER A 11 -1.10 -34.39 -9.93
C SER A 11 -0.94 -32.99 -10.50
N SER A 12 -0.55 -32.04 -9.65
CA SER A 12 0.08 -30.81 -10.12
C SER A 12 1.35 -31.23 -10.86
N LYS A 13 1.35 -31.15 -12.19
CA LYS A 13 2.56 -31.32 -12.99
C LYS A 13 3.62 -30.34 -12.49
N SER A 14 4.86 -30.81 -12.36
CA SER A 14 5.99 -29.91 -12.08
C SER A 14 6.09 -28.89 -13.22
N ALA A 15 6.57 -27.66 -12.95
CA ALA A 15 6.75 -26.63 -13.97
C ALA A 15 7.61 -27.10 -15.15
N GLU A 16 8.46 -28.11 -14.92
CA GLU A 16 9.33 -28.77 -15.90
C GLU A 16 8.57 -29.68 -16.88
N GLU A 17 7.33 -30.07 -16.57
CA GLU A 17 6.48 -30.98 -17.38
C GLU A 17 5.36 -30.25 -18.13
N MET A 18 5.25 -28.93 -17.94
CA MET A 18 4.28 -28.09 -18.63
C MET A 18 4.85 -27.61 -19.96
N THR A 19 4.02 -27.63 -21.00
CA THR A 19 4.38 -27.05 -22.28
C THR A 19 4.45 -25.53 -22.19
N ASP A 20 5.25 -24.90 -23.05
CA ASP A 20 5.32 -23.43 -23.21
C ASP A 20 3.94 -22.76 -23.30
N ARG A 21 2.96 -23.46 -23.87
CA ARG A 21 1.59 -22.99 -24.00
C ARG A 21 0.85 -23.01 -22.65
N GLU A 22 0.94 -24.11 -21.92
CA GLU A 22 0.30 -24.26 -20.59
C GLU A 22 0.90 -23.28 -19.58
N LEU A 23 2.22 -23.05 -19.64
CA LEU A 23 2.89 -22.03 -18.82
C LEU A 23 2.42 -20.61 -19.16
N LYS A 24 2.26 -20.28 -20.45
CA LYS A 24 1.74 -18.96 -20.88
C LYS A 24 0.28 -18.76 -20.50
N GLU A 25 -0.55 -19.78 -20.64
CA GLU A 25 -1.96 -19.73 -20.20
C GLU A 25 -2.04 -19.58 -18.66
N GLY A 26 -1.20 -20.29 -17.91
CA GLY A 26 -1.09 -20.15 -16.45
C GLY A 26 -0.62 -18.76 -16.01
N ILE A 27 0.38 -18.18 -16.67
CA ILE A 27 0.82 -16.80 -16.42
C ILE A 27 -0.31 -15.81 -16.71
N SER A 28 -1.00 -15.94 -17.84
CA SER A 28 -2.09 -15.04 -18.21
C SER A 28 -3.28 -15.13 -17.24
N MET A 29 -3.58 -16.33 -16.74
CA MET A 29 -4.59 -16.54 -15.69
C MET A 29 -4.15 -15.92 -14.36
N MET A 30 -2.89 -16.10 -13.96
CA MET A 30 -2.36 -15.48 -12.75
C MET A 30 -2.31 -13.96 -12.85
N GLU A 31 -1.98 -13.37 -14.00
CA GLU A 31 -2.02 -11.92 -14.24
C GLU A 31 -3.46 -11.36 -14.17
N ALA A 32 -4.43 -12.13 -14.67
CA ALA A 32 -5.85 -11.81 -14.56
C ALA A 32 -6.37 -11.94 -13.12
N GLU A 33 -5.90 -12.93 -12.36
CA GLU A 33 -6.30 -13.21 -10.96
C GLU A 33 -5.61 -12.29 -9.94
N LEU A 34 -4.33 -11.95 -10.17
CA LEU A 34 -3.64 -10.86 -9.49
C LEU A 34 -4.32 -9.52 -9.75
N GLY A 35 -5.23 -9.48 -10.72
CA GLY A 35 -6.03 -8.34 -11.08
C GLY A 35 -5.10 -7.18 -11.29
N GLY A 36 -4.42 -7.16 -12.45
CA GLY A 36 -3.70 -6.01 -12.98
C GLY A 36 -4.58 -4.77 -12.93
N SER A 37 -4.71 -4.21 -11.74
CA SER A 37 -5.61 -3.15 -11.41
C SER A 37 -4.68 -1.97 -11.37
N GLU A 38 -4.35 -1.48 -12.57
CA GLU A 38 -3.74 -0.17 -12.73
C GLU A 38 -4.48 0.86 -11.86
N GLU A 39 -5.78 0.66 -11.66
CA GLU A 39 -6.61 1.31 -10.64
C GLU A 39 -6.06 1.18 -9.21
N ALA A 40 -5.86 -0.03 -8.69
CA ALA A 40 -5.32 -0.25 -7.34
C ALA A 40 -3.92 0.36 -7.16
N GLU A 41 -3.05 0.23 -8.18
CA GLU A 41 -1.72 0.83 -8.13
C GLU A 41 -1.77 2.36 -8.25
N ARG A 42 -2.69 2.90 -9.06
CA ARG A 42 -2.94 4.34 -9.16
C ARG A 42 -3.47 4.90 -7.84
N VAL A 43 -4.46 4.26 -7.23
CA VAL A 43 -5.02 4.65 -5.92
C VAL A 43 -3.94 4.59 -4.85
N ARG A 44 -3.11 3.54 -4.84
CA ARG A 44 -1.97 3.43 -3.92
C ARG A 44 -1.00 4.60 -4.10
N LYS A 45 -0.58 4.89 -5.33
CA LYS A 45 0.33 6.00 -5.64
C LYS A 45 -0.25 7.35 -5.27
N GLU A 46 -1.53 7.57 -5.54
CA GLU A 46 -2.23 8.80 -5.16
C GLU A 46 -2.24 8.97 -3.63
N TYR A 47 -2.52 7.90 -2.89
CA TYR A 47 -2.51 7.92 -1.43
C TYR A 47 -1.12 8.20 -0.86
N ILE A 48 -0.07 7.56 -1.41
CA ILE A 48 1.32 7.81 -1.03
C ILE A 48 1.68 9.28 -1.27
N SER A 49 1.35 9.81 -2.45
CA SER A 49 1.64 11.20 -2.79
C SER A 49 0.95 12.19 -1.85
N LYS A 50 -0.32 11.94 -1.49
CA LYS A 50 -1.05 12.75 -0.51
C LYS A 50 -0.42 12.70 0.87
N LEU A 51 0.07 11.53 1.28
CA LEU A 51 0.74 11.36 2.57
C LEU A 51 2.08 12.11 2.61
N GLU A 52 2.85 12.05 1.53
CA GLU A 52 4.10 12.82 1.38
C GLU A 52 3.84 14.32 1.42
N GLU A 53 2.81 14.79 0.71
CA GLU A 53 2.40 16.21 0.71
C GLU A 53 1.95 16.67 2.11
N TYR A 54 1.14 15.86 2.80
CA TYR A 54 0.74 16.13 4.18
C TYR A 54 1.96 16.26 5.10
N ASN A 55 2.89 15.29 5.05
CA ASN A 55 4.09 15.31 5.87
C ASN A 55 4.95 16.54 5.57
N TYR A 56 5.11 16.91 4.30
CA TYR A 56 5.86 18.11 3.90
C TYR A 56 5.28 19.38 4.53
N PHE A 57 3.95 19.56 4.50
CA PHE A 57 3.31 20.71 5.12
C PHE A 57 3.36 20.66 6.65
N LYS A 58 3.19 19.47 7.25
CA LYS A 58 3.32 19.27 8.70
C LYS A 58 4.71 19.69 9.18
N ASP A 59 5.75 19.24 8.50
CA ASP A 59 7.14 19.53 8.86
C ASP A 59 7.45 21.03 8.74
N ILE A 60 7.02 21.69 7.67
CA ILE A 60 7.14 23.14 7.51
C ILE A 60 6.39 23.86 8.64
N GLY A 61 5.16 23.44 8.93
CA GLY A 61 4.35 23.99 10.01
C GLY A 61 5.07 23.92 11.35
N GLN A 62 5.58 22.74 11.71
CA GLN A 62 6.36 22.54 12.94
C GLN A 62 7.63 23.38 12.98
N MET A 63 8.36 23.50 11.87
CA MET A 63 9.54 24.38 11.78
C MET A 63 9.18 25.85 12.03
N LEU A 64 8.06 26.32 11.49
CA LEU A 64 7.59 27.70 11.69
C LEU A 64 7.14 27.92 13.13
N ILE A 65 6.38 26.99 13.71
CA ILE A 65 5.94 27.04 15.10
C ILE A 65 7.15 27.08 16.04
N GLY A 66 8.17 26.26 15.80
CA GLY A 66 9.42 26.28 16.57
C GLY A 66 10.11 27.65 16.53
N ARG A 67 10.20 28.26 15.34
CA ARG A 67 10.74 29.62 15.20
C ARG A 67 9.91 30.69 15.90
N ILE A 68 8.59 30.54 15.96
CA ILE A 68 7.69 31.46 16.67
C ILE A 68 7.91 31.30 18.18
N ALA A 69 7.95 30.06 18.68
CA ALA A 69 8.22 29.74 20.08
C ALA A 69 9.54 30.37 20.53
N ASP A 70 10.62 30.17 19.77
CA ASP A 70 11.94 30.74 20.04
C ASP A 70 11.92 32.28 20.09
N LYS A 71 11.25 32.92 19.13
CA LYS A 71 11.17 34.40 19.05
C LYS A 71 10.30 35.01 20.14
N THR A 72 9.30 34.28 20.62
CA THR A 72 8.32 34.78 21.60
C THR A 72 8.68 34.37 23.03
N GLY A 73 9.69 33.52 23.21
CA GLY A 73 10.05 32.95 24.51
C GLY A 73 8.97 32.01 25.06
N LYS A 74 8.07 31.52 24.20
CA LYS A 74 6.99 30.60 24.56
C LYS A 74 7.40 29.17 24.25
N SER A 75 6.76 28.22 24.91
CA SER A 75 6.86 26.82 24.53
C SER A 75 6.06 26.53 23.26
N MET A 76 6.43 25.47 22.53
CA MET A 76 5.67 25.00 21.36
C MET A 76 4.18 24.81 21.69
N LYS A 77 3.86 24.18 22.82
CA LYS A 77 2.48 23.91 23.26
C LYS A 77 1.64 25.18 23.44
N GLU A 78 2.23 26.26 23.93
CA GLU A 78 1.54 27.55 24.06
C GLU A 78 1.25 28.15 22.69
N VAL A 79 2.20 28.04 21.74
CA VAL A 79 1.99 28.49 20.36
C VAL A 79 0.90 27.68 19.67
N TYR A 80 0.90 26.34 19.83
CA TYR A 80 -0.18 25.47 19.32
C TYR A 80 -1.55 25.91 19.83
N LYS A 81 -1.67 26.16 21.14
CA LYS A 81 -2.91 26.63 21.77
C LYS A 81 -3.34 28.02 21.28
N GLU A 82 -2.39 28.93 21.07
CA GLU A 82 -2.67 30.28 20.57
C GLU A 82 -3.12 30.29 19.12
N LEU A 83 -2.63 29.36 18.31
CA LEU A 83 -3.00 29.20 16.91
C LEU A 83 -4.24 28.32 16.71
N ASP A 84 -4.84 27.79 17.78
CA ASP A 84 -5.96 26.85 17.75
C ASP A 84 -5.66 25.61 16.88
N ILE A 85 -4.41 25.13 16.95
CA ILE A 85 -3.95 23.94 16.24
C ILE A 85 -3.99 22.76 17.21
N GLU A 86 -4.68 21.70 16.83
CA GLU A 86 -4.70 20.43 17.56
C GLU A 86 -3.31 19.76 17.49
N ASP A 87 -2.82 19.28 18.63
CA ASP A 87 -1.55 18.54 18.74
C ASP A 87 -1.88 17.05 18.49
N ASP A 88 -1.83 16.63 17.21
CA ASP A 88 -1.99 15.24 16.75
C ASP A 88 -0.73 14.38 16.98
#